data_AF-A0AAP2UHV4-F1
#
_entry.id   AF-A0AAP2UHV4-F1
#
_cell.length_a   1.000
_cell.length_b   1.000
_cell.length_c   1.000
_cell.angle_alpha   90.00
_cell.angle_beta   90.00
_cell.angle_gamma   90.00
#
_symmetry.space_group_name_H-M   'P 1'
#
loop_
_entity.id
_entity.type
_entity.pdbx_description
1 polymer ?
#
loop_
_entity_poly.entity_id
_entity_poly.type
_entity_poly.pdbx_seq_one_letter_code
_entity_poly.pdbx_strand_id
1 'polypeptide(L)' 'MDDLKLFTREEVAELFNVHVATITMLKDAGVLSAIKIGKGYMFPKESIINFENNYLNLDVSNMKKAIASRAIVESRDNI' A
#
# COMPACT_ATOMS: atom_id res chain seq x y z
N MET A 1 2.44 -18.15 -16.69
CA MET A 1 1.02 -18.11 -16.27
C MET A 1 0.94 -18.31 -14.76
N ASP A 2 1.78 -17.62 -13.98
CA ASP A 2 1.96 -17.94 -12.56
C ASP A 2 2.37 -16.72 -11.70
N ASP A 3 1.77 -15.56 -11.98
CA ASP A 3 2.19 -14.32 -11.30
C ASP A 3 1.09 -13.69 -10.42
N LEU A 4 0.02 -14.45 -10.18
CA LEU A 4 -1.04 -14.09 -9.23
C LEU A 4 -0.59 -14.50 -7.82
N LYS A 5 0.08 -13.56 -7.14
CA LYS A 5 0.47 -13.71 -5.74
C LYS A 5 -0.25 -12.68 -4.86
N LEU A 6 -0.88 -13.19 -3.81
CA LEU A 6 -1.43 -12.40 -2.71
C LEU A 6 -0.48 -12.51 -1.52
N PHE A 7 -0.25 -11.38 -0.84
CA PHE A 7 0.56 -11.30 0.37
C PHE A 7 -0.33 -10.98 1.57
N THR A 8 -0.03 -11.60 2.70
CA THR A 8 -0.54 -11.20 4.00
C THR A 8 0.06 -9.87 4.43
N ARG A 9 -0.55 -9.22 5.41
CA ARG A 9 -0.04 -7.96 5.96
C ARG A 9 1.36 -8.13 6.57
N GLU A 10 1.60 -9.28 7.19
CA GLU A 10 2.86 -9.64 7.84
C GLU A 10 3.97 -9.85 6.79
N GLU A 11 3.70 -10.52 5.67
CA GLU A 11 4.66 -10.66 4.56
C GLU A 11 5.00 -9.32 3.92
N VAL A 12 4.03 -8.41 3.75
CA VAL A 12 4.32 -7.06 3.22
C VAL A 12 5.15 -6.24 4.20
N ALA A 13 4.91 -6.40 5.51
CA ALA A 13 5.69 -5.73 6.54
C ALA A 13 7.15 -6.19 6.53
N GLU A 14 7.38 -7.49 6.35
CA GLU A 14 8.71 -8.07 6.16
C GLU A 14 9.37 -7.56 4.87
N LEU A 15 8.63 -7.54 3.75
CA LEU A 15 9.13 -7.04 2.46
C LEU A 15 9.64 -5.60 2.54
N PHE A 16 8.91 -4.72 3.24
CA PHE A 16 9.29 -3.32 3.41
C PHE A 16 10.18 -3.06 4.63
N ASN A 17 10.50 -4.09 5.42
CA ASN A 17 11.24 -4.00 6.68
C ASN A 17 10.64 -2.94 7.64
N VAL A 18 9.33 -3.02 7.86
CA VAL A 18 8.58 -2.13 8.76
C VAL A 18 7.70 -2.91 9.72
N HIS A 19 7.18 -2.23 10.75
CA HIS A 19 6.20 -2.83 11.64
C HIS A 19 4.86 -3.08 10.93
N VAL A 20 4.18 -4.19 11.24
CA VAL A 20 2.88 -4.59 10.66
C VAL A 20 1.81 -3.49 10.78
N ALA A 21 1.86 -2.68 11.84
CA ALA A 21 0.97 -1.53 12.03
C ALA A 21 1.12 -0.46 10.92
N THR A 22 2.33 -0.30 10.37
CA THR A 22 2.58 0.61 9.23
C THR A 22 1.78 0.15 8.01
N ILE A 23 1.76 -1.15 7.71
CA ILE A 23 0.99 -1.68 6.57
C ILE A 23 -0.52 -1.49 6.78
N THR A 24 -1.01 -1.64 8.02
CA THR A 24 -2.40 -1.28 8.35
C THR A 24 -2.68 0.19 8.09
N MET A 25 -1.82 1.09 8.56
CA MET A 25 -1.98 2.53 8.37
C MET A 25 -1.97 2.91 6.88
N LEU A 26 -1.03 2.39 6.08
CA LEU A 26 -0.97 2.66 4.64
C LEU A 26 -2.24 2.21 3.92
N LYS A 27 -2.78 1.04 4.29
CA LYS A 27 -4.06 0.54 3.77
C LYS A 27 -5.25 1.39 4.23
N ASP A 28 -5.28 1.84 5.49
CA ASP A 28 -6.35 2.72 5.99
C ASP A 28 -6.31 4.12 5.38
N ALA A 29 -5.12 4.64 5.07
CA ALA A 29 -4.95 5.86 4.29
C ALA A 29 -5.35 5.68 2.81
N GLY A 30 -5.52 4.44 2.35
CA GLY A 30 -5.73 4.07 0.96
C GLY A 30 -4.52 4.31 0.06
N VAL A 31 -3.33 4.36 0.66
CA VAL A 31 -2.03 4.45 -0.03
C VAL A 31 -1.60 3.08 -0.55
N LEU A 32 -1.93 2.02 0.19
CA LEU A 32 -1.66 0.63 -0.21
C LEU A 32 -2.96 -0.14 -0.37
N SER A 33 -3.32 -0.45 -1.61
CA SER A 33 -4.57 -1.14 -1.93
C SER A 33 -4.54 -2.60 -1.50
N ALA A 34 -5.63 -3.06 -0.89
CA ALA A 34 -5.78 -4.42 -0.39
C ALA A 34 -7.17 -4.98 -0.69
N ILE A 35 -7.28 -6.30 -0.76
CA ILE A 35 -8.53 -7.04 -0.91
C ILE A 35 -8.93 -7.56 0.48
N LYS A 36 -10.17 -7.28 0.91
CA LYS A 36 -10.73 -7.90 2.11
C LYS A 36 -11.06 -9.36 1.80
N ILE A 37 -10.41 -10.32 2.48
CA ILE A 37 -10.68 -11.75 2.32
C ILE A 37 -10.93 -12.36 3.70
N GLY A 38 -12.17 -12.77 3.95
CA GLY A 38 -12.62 -13.24 5.26
C GLY A 38 -12.41 -12.19 6.35
N LYS A 39 -11.71 -12.56 7.43
CA LYS A 39 -11.39 -11.63 8.54
C LYS A 39 -10.18 -10.74 8.23
N GLY A 40 -9.35 -11.09 7.25
CA GLY A 40 -8.07 -10.43 6.95
C GLY A 40 -8.12 -9.51 5.73
N TYR A 41 -6.95 -8.95 5.40
CA TYR A 41 -6.69 -8.23 4.16
C TYR A 41 -5.51 -8.89 3.46
N MET A 42 -5.61 -9.05 2.15
CA MET A 42 -4.55 -9.58 1.29
C MET A 42 -4.13 -8.51 0.29
N PHE A 43 -2.84 -8.46 -0.01
CA PHE A 43 -2.21 -7.45 -0.86
C PHE A 43 -1.76 -8.11 -2.16
N PRO A 44 -2.39 -7.81 -3.29
CA PRO A 44 -1.91 -8.28 -4.59
C PRO A 44 -0.50 -7.77 -4.88
N LYS A 45 0.33 -8.59 -5.55
CA LYS A 45 1.64 -8.18 -6.08
C LYS A 45 1.58 -6.85 -6.82
N GLU A 46 0.57 -6.66 -7.66
CA GLU A 46 0.36 -5.44 -8.43
C GLU A 46 0.14 -4.20 -7.54
N SER A 47 -0.62 -4.34 -6.45
CA SER A 47 -0.81 -3.24 -5.49
C SER A 47 0.49 -2.78 -4.85
N ILE A 48 1.40 -3.72 -4.56
CA ILE A 48 2.71 -3.43 -3.98
C ILE A 48 3.58 -2.68 -4.99
N ILE A 49 3.62 -3.16 -6.24
CA ILE A 49 4.36 -2.51 -7.34
C ILE A 49 3.82 -1.09 -7.58
N ASN A 50 2.50 -0.92 -7.63
CA ASN A 50 1.87 0.39 -7.83
C ASN A 50 2.19 1.34 -6.67
N PHE A 51 2.24 0.83 -5.43
CA PHE A 51 2.65 1.63 -4.28
C PHE A 51 4.08 2.15 -4.45
N GLU A 52 5.06 1.29 -4.79
CA GLU A 52 6.46 1.69 -4.99
C GLU A 52 6.60 2.74 -6.09
N ASN A 53 5.92 2.56 -7.22
CA ASN A 53 5.99 3.48 -8.36
C ASN A 53 5.32 4.83 -8.06
N ASN A 54 4.11 4.83 -7.50
CA ASN A 54 3.31 6.04 -7.36
C ASN A 54 3.77 6.93 -6.20
N TYR A 55 4.27 6.32 -5.13
CA TYR A 55 4.67 7.02 -3.92
C TYR A 55 6.18 7.28 -3.82
N LEU A 56 6.93 7.03 -4.89
CA LEU A 56 8.34 7.39 -4.96
C LEU A 56 8.53 8.90 -4.67
N ASN A 57 9.48 9.21 -3.78
CA ASN A 57 9.78 10.57 -3.29
C ASN A 57 8.66 11.24 -2.47
N LEU A 58 7.63 10.50 -2.04
CA LEU A 58 6.60 11.00 -1.13
C LEU A 58 6.80 10.47 0.29
N ASP A 59 6.29 11.20 1.27
CA ASP A 59 6.35 10.80 2.68
C ASP A 59 5.03 10.17 3.12
N VAL A 60 5.09 8.90 3.53
CA VAL A 60 3.96 8.12 4.04
C VAL A 60 4.20 7.62 5.47
N SER A 61 5.12 8.25 6.21
CA SER A 61 5.56 7.82 7.55
C SER A 61 4.49 7.90 8.65
N ASN A 62 3.37 8.57 8.40
CA ASN A 62 2.22 8.63 9.30
C ASN A 62 0.92 8.92 8.52
N MET A 63 -0.22 8.74 9.18
CA MET A 63 -1.55 8.91 8.58
C MET A 63 -1.75 10.26 7.87
N LYS A 64 -1.37 11.37 8.51
CA LYS A 64 -1.57 12.71 7.95
C LYS A 64 -0.78 12.89 6.65
N LYS A 65 0.50 12.49 6.65
CA LYS A 65 1.37 12.57 5.47
C LYS A 65 0.93 11.58 4.39
N ALA A 66 0.52 10.37 4.76
CA ALA A 66 -0.01 9.36 3.84
C ALA A 66 -1.24 9.86 3.07
N ILE A 67 -2.21 10.49 3.75
CA ILE A 67 -3.38 11.09 3.10
C ILE A 67 -2.97 12.22 2.15
N ALA A 68 -2.06 13.11 2.57
CA ALA A 68 -1.59 14.19 1.72
C ALA A 68 -0.87 13.67 0.46
N SER A 69 -0.01 12.66 0.63
CA SER A 69 0.69 11.99 -0.47
C SER A 69 -0.28 11.30 -1.42
N ARG A 70 -1.35 10.67 -0.91
CA ARG A 70 -2.40 10.08 -1.75
C ARG A 70 -3.10 11.13 -2.61
N ALA A 71 -3.45 12.29 -2.07
CA ALA A 71 -4.06 13.37 -2.84
C ALA A 71 -3.14 13.88 -3.98
N ILE A 72 -1.82 13.86 -3.77
CA ILE A 72 -0.84 14.19 -4.83
C ILE A 72 -0.82 13.12 -5.92
N VAL A 73 -0.93 11.83 -5.57
CA VAL A 73 -0.99 10.75 -6.57
C VAL A 73 -2.29 10.83 -7.38
N GLU A 74 -3.43 10.96 -6.70
CA GLU A 74 -4.74 11.07 -7.34
C GLU A 74 -4.85 12.27 -8.30
N SER A 75 -4.11 13.36 -8.06
CA SER A 75 -4.10 14.51 -8.98
C SER A 75 -3.26 14.29 -10.25
N ARG A 76 -2.32 13.34 -10.24
CA ARG A 76 -1.51 12.98 -11.43
C ARG A 76 -2.30 12.15 -12.44
N ASP A 77 -3.17 11.27 -11.93
CA ASP A 77 -3.97 10.35 -12.77
C ASP A 77 -5.16 11.05 -13.47
N ASN A 78 -5.45 12.31 -13.11
CA ASN A 78 -6.52 13.13 -13.69
C ASN A 78 -6.02 14.06 -14.82
N ILE A 79 -4.84 13.80 -15.39
CA ILE A 79 -4.24 14.58 -16.48
C ILE A 79 -4.02 13.70 -17.71
#